data_AF-A0A1W1VKG5-F1
#
_entry.id   AF-A0A1W1VKG5-F1
#
_cell.length_a   1.000
_cell.length_b   1.000
_cell.length_c   1.000
_cell.angle_alpha   90.00
_cell.angle_beta   90.00
_cell.angle_gamma   90.00
#
_symmetry.space_group_name_H-M   'P 1'
#
loop_
_entity.id
_entity.type
_entity.pdbx_description
1 polymer ?
#
loop_
_entity_poly.entity_id
_entity_poly.type
_entity_poly.pdbx_seq_one_letter_code
_entity_poly.pdbx_strand_id
1 'polypeptide(L)'
;MLAQRFLSLTAGLLALTLPTVQAQSSAEAQLLAGLNRARAGGVNCPGLGRRPTAAPLTASLSHALAARTQAGYMGSSGRISHFGAGGSTPRIRAASTGVRAASVTEIIYLGAGLNLAAAVNWWLHSPIHCSVLTDARYTRAGAGVVQGRRGTAYVVVLSSGPR
;
A
#
# COMPACT_ATOMS: atom_id res chain seq x y z
N MET A 1 -47.22 -56.91 0.88
CA MET A 1 -46.14 -56.22 0.16
C MET A 1 -45.77 -54.99 0.98
N LEU A 2 -44.55 -54.95 1.55
CA LEU A 2 -44.09 -53.89 2.45
C LEU A 2 -43.68 -52.63 1.67
N ALA A 3 -44.10 -51.46 2.15
CA ALA A 3 -43.66 -50.16 1.64
C ALA A 3 -42.39 -49.70 2.38
N GLN A 4 -41.29 -49.55 1.65
CA GLN A 4 -40.02 -49.06 2.18
C GLN A 4 -39.91 -47.54 1.93
N ARG A 5 -39.89 -46.76 3.02
CA ARG A 5 -39.66 -45.31 3.00
C ARG A 5 -38.16 -45.05 3.00
N PHE A 6 -37.66 -44.41 1.95
CA PHE A 6 -36.29 -43.87 1.91
C PHE A 6 -36.25 -42.52 2.65
N LEU A 7 -35.49 -42.45 3.74
CA LEU A 7 -35.07 -41.16 4.33
C LEU A 7 -33.81 -40.69 3.60
N SER A 8 -33.93 -39.62 2.83
CA SER A 8 -32.77 -38.92 2.25
C SER A 8 -32.21 -37.93 3.28
N LEU A 9 -31.04 -38.26 3.86
CA LEU A 9 -30.24 -37.33 4.65
C LEU A 9 -29.43 -36.44 3.71
N THR A 10 -29.89 -35.23 3.42
CA THR A 10 -29.08 -34.19 2.78
C THR A 10 -28.13 -33.60 3.81
N ALA A 11 -26.87 -34.03 3.80
CA ALA A 11 -25.79 -33.35 4.51
C ALA A 11 -25.54 -31.99 3.85
N GLY A 12 -25.92 -30.90 4.53
CA GLY A 12 -25.62 -29.53 4.09
C GLY A 12 -24.12 -29.26 4.24
N LEU A 13 -23.41 -29.07 3.11
CA LEU A 13 -22.04 -28.57 3.12
C LEU A 13 -22.04 -27.08 3.51
N LEU A 14 -21.57 -26.80 4.72
CA LEU A 14 -21.24 -25.44 5.17
C LEU A 14 -19.91 -25.03 4.51
N ALA A 15 -19.95 -24.20 3.47
CA ALA A 15 -18.74 -23.67 2.84
C ALA A 15 -18.09 -22.60 3.75
N LEU A 16 -17.02 -22.96 4.46
CA LEU A 16 -16.19 -21.98 5.16
C LEU A 16 -15.44 -21.11 4.13
N THR A 17 -15.83 -19.85 4.01
CA THR A 17 -15.07 -18.84 3.26
C THR A 17 -13.88 -18.39 4.09
N LEU A 18 -12.71 -18.99 3.84
CA LEU A 18 -11.47 -18.50 4.43
C LEU A 18 -11.14 -17.11 3.86
N PRO A 19 -10.79 -16.11 4.69
CA PRO A 19 -10.33 -14.82 4.18
C PRO A 19 -9.01 -15.03 3.44
N THR A 20 -9.04 -14.84 2.12
CA THR A 20 -7.82 -14.90 1.29
C THR A 20 -6.95 -13.69 1.62
N VAL A 21 -5.81 -13.92 2.27
CA VAL A 21 -4.77 -12.91 2.44
C VAL A 21 -4.25 -12.54 1.06
N GLN A 22 -4.68 -11.40 0.53
CA GLN A 22 -4.36 -11.02 -0.84
C GLN A 22 -2.91 -10.53 -0.92
N ALA A 23 -2.06 -11.33 -1.56
CA ALA A 23 -0.66 -10.99 -1.84
C ALA A 23 -0.53 -9.66 -2.59
N GLN A 24 0.65 -9.04 -2.53
CA GLN A 24 0.95 -7.80 -3.26
C GLN A 24 0.74 -8.01 -4.77
N SER A 25 0.05 -7.08 -5.45
CA SER A 25 -0.16 -7.18 -6.90
C SER A 25 1.15 -6.95 -7.65
N SER A 26 1.23 -7.39 -8.91
CA SER A 26 2.38 -7.12 -9.76
C SER A 26 2.68 -5.63 -9.88
N ALA A 27 1.64 -4.79 -9.99
CA ALA A 27 1.77 -3.34 -10.05
C ALA A 27 2.33 -2.74 -8.75
N GLU A 28 1.84 -3.19 -7.60
CA GLU A 28 2.35 -2.74 -6.30
C GLU A 28 3.79 -3.18 -6.08
N ALA A 29 4.16 -4.40 -6.48
CA ALA A 29 5.54 -4.91 -6.42
C ALA A 29 6.49 -4.10 -7.31
N GLN A 30 6.06 -3.80 -8.55
CA GLN A 30 6.82 -2.97 -9.48
C GLN A 30 6.97 -1.53 -8.99
N LEU A 31 5.93 -0.96 -8.36
CA LEU A 31 6.00 0.37 -7.76
C LEU A 31 7.10 0.42 -6.68
N LEU A 32 7.07 -0.53 -5.74
CA LEU A 32 8.06 -0.60 -4.67
C LEU A 32 9.47 -0.87 -5.20
N ALA A 33 9.61 -1.69 -6.25
CA ALA A 33 10.89 -1.91 -6.93
C ALA A 33 11.42 -0.62 -7.60
N GLY A 34 10.55 0.21 -8.17
CA GLY A 34 10.90 1.54 -8.68
C GLY A 34 11.48 2.45 -7.59
N LEU A 35 10.83 2.48 -6.42
CA LEU A 35 11.31 3.25 -5.27
C LEU A 35 12.66 2.72 -4.75
N ASN A 36 12.83 1.40 -4.68
CA ASN A 36 14.08 0.78 -4.25
C ASN A 36 15.23 1.04 -5.24
N ARG A 37 14.97 1.10 -6.55
CA ARG A 37 15.97 1.52 -7.54
C ARG A 37 16.42 2.97 -7.32
N ALA A 38 15.47 3.87 -7.06
CA ALA A 38 15.79 5.26 -6.73
C ALA A 38 16.63 5.37 -5.44
N ARG A 39 16.27 4.64 -4.40
CA ARG A 39 17.05 4.58 -3.14
C ARG A 39 18.47 4.04 -3.37
N ALA A 40 18.62 2.97 -4.15
CA ALA A 40 19.92 2.36 -4.42
C ALA A 40 20.85 3.28 -5.24
N GLY A 41 20.31 4.10 -6.14
CA GLY A 41 21.09 5.06 -6.92
C GLY A 41 21.40 6.36 -6.19
N GLY A 42 20.69 6.65 -5.08
CA GLY A 42 20.60 7.99 -4.48
C GLY A 42 19.94 8.98 -5.43
N VAL A 43 19.34 10.06 -4.92
CA VAL A 43 18.59 11.02 -5.75
C VAL A 43 18.90 12.47 -5.38
N ASN A 44 18.75 13.38 -6.35
CA ASN A 44 18.73 14.82 -6.07
C ASN A 44 17.30 15.23 -5.74
N CYS A 45 17.04 15.62 -4.49
CA CYS A 45 15.73 16.11 -4.11
C CYS A 45 15.65 17.62 -4.36
N PRO A 46 14.63 18.10 -5.08
CA PRO A 46 14.50 19.53 -5.40
C PRO A 46 14.56 20.40 -4.14
N GLY A 47 15.41 21.44 -4.17
CA GLY A 47 15.62 22.37 -3.05
C GLY A 47 16.31 21.78 -1.80
N LEU A 48 16.59 20.47 -1.77
CA LEU A 48 17.19 19.77 -0.63
C LEU A 48 18.54 19.14 -0.93
N GLY A 49 19.00 19.23 -2.19
CA GLY A 49 20.28 18.71 -2.64
C GLY A 49 20.31 17.19 -2.78
N ARG A 50 21.54 16.66 -2.84
CA ARG A 50 21.80 15.24 -3.03
C ARG A 50 21.46 14.44 -1.77
N ARG A 51 20.65 13.39 -1.94
CA ARG A 51 20.45 12.34 -0.94
C ARG A 51 21.30 11.13 -1.30
N PRO A 52 22.05 10.57 -0.33
CA PRO A 52 22.93 9.42 -0.60
C PRO A 52 22.11 8.17 -0.92
N THR A 53 22.80 7.11 -1.31
CA THR A 53 22.21 5.78 -1.46
C THR A 53 21.61 5.32 -0.14
N ALA A 54 20.44 4.68 -0.19
CA ALA A 54 19.77 4.11 0.97
C ALA A 54 19.43 2.63 0.74
N ALA A 55 19.44 1.84 1.81
CA ALA A 55 19.08 0.44 1.76
C ALA A 55 17.64 0.25 1.20
N PRO A 56 17.38 -0.84 0.46
CA PRO A 56 16.06 -1.11 -0.08
C PRO A 56 15.04 -1.31 1.05
N LEU A 57 13.81 -0.84 0.83
CA LEU A 57 12.68 -1.08 1.70
C LEU A 57 12.28 -2.56 1.61
N THR A 58 12.11 -3.19 2.77
CA THR A 58 11.57 -4.55 2.88
C THR A 58 10.05 -4.51 2.69
N ALA A 59 9.54 -5.28 1.72
CA ALA A 59 8.11 -5.37 1.48
C ALA A 59 7.35 -5.95 2.68
N SER A 60 6.14 -5.45 2.94
CA SER A 60 5.29 -5.89 4.06
C SER A 60 3.83 -5.89 3.68
N LEU A 61 3.17 -7.04 3.87
CA LEU A 61 1.74 -7.23 3.58
C LEU A 61 0.85 -6.28 4.41
N SER A 62 1.11 -6.12 5.71
CA SER A 62 0.37 -5.17 6.56
C SER A 62 0.43 -3.74 6.00
N HIS A 63 1.62 -3.28 5.60
CA HIS A 63 1.76 -1.95 4.99
C HIS A 63 1.00 -1.84 3.66
N ALA A 64 1.01 -2.89 2.84
CA ALA A 64 0.27 -2.92 1.58
C ALA A 64 -1.25 -2.86 1.82
N LEU A 65 -1.78 -3.55 2.83
CA LEU A 65 -3.19 -3.48 3.21
C LEU A 65 -3.59 -2.06 3.65
N ALA A 66 -2.75 -1.40 4.45
CA ALA A 66 -2.98 -0.01 4.86
C ALA A 66 -2.94 0.95 3.66
N ALA A 67 -1.98 0.75 2.75
CA ALA A 67 -1.84 1.54 1.54
C ALA A 67 -3.04 1.37 0.59
N ARG A 68 -3.50 0.13 0.35
CA ARG A 68 -4.69 -0.17 -0.46
C ARG A 68 -5.95 0.46 0.11
N THR A 69 -6.10 0.46 1.44
CA THR A 69 -7.23 1.11 2.12
C THR A 69 -7.27 2.60 1.78
N GLN A 70 -6.13 3.29 1.87
CA GLN A 70 -6.07 4.71 1.51
C GLN A 70 -6.21 4.94 0.00
N ALA A 71 -5.60 4.10 -0.82
CA ALA A 71 -5.72 4.19 -2.27
C ALA A 71 -7.17 4.02 -2.74
N GLY A 72 -7.93 3.09 -2.13
CA GLY A 72 -9.36 2.94 -2.37
C GLY A 72 -10.17 4.17 -1.97
N TYR A 73 -9.86 4.78 -0.83
CA TYR A 73 -10.49 6.03 -0.40
C TYR A 73 -10.20 7.18 -1.39
N MET A 74 -8.94 7.39 -1.76
CA MET A 74 -8.54 8.43 -2.71
C MET A 74 -9.12 8.19 -4.11
N GLY A 75 -9.04 6.96 -4.62
CA GLY A 75 -9.53 6.62 -5.96
C GLY A 75 -11.05 6.70 -6.11
N SER A 76 -11.80 6.42 -5.04
CA SER A 76 -13.27 6.52 -5.05
C SER A 76 -13.75 7.96 -4.83
N SER A 77 -13.16 8.69 -3.89
CA SER A 77 -13.58 10.05 -3.55
C SER A 77 -12.98 11.14 -4.44
N GLY A 78 -11.82 10.89 -5.05
CA GLY A 78 -11.01 11.90 -5.73
C GLY A 78 -10.29 12.86 -4.78
N ARG A 79 -10.44 12.68 -3.46
CA ARG A 79 -9.78 13.54 -2.46
C ARG A 79 -8.35 13.08 -2.29
N ILE A 80 -7.39 13.96 -2.62
CA ILE A 80 -5.97 13.74 -2.35
C ILE A 80 -5.70 14.18 -0.91
N SER A 81 -5.60 13.23 0.00
CA SER A 81 -5.39 13.50 1.43
C SER A 81 -4.64 12.36 2.10
N HIS A 82 -3.89 12.68 3.15
CA HIS A 82 -3.34 11.68 4.07
C HIS A 82 -4.36 11.21 5.12
N PHE A 83 -5.45 11.96 5.30
CA PHE A 83 -6.58 11.55 6.11
C PHE A 83 -7.52 10.68 5.27
N GLY A 84 -7.80 9.48 5.77
CA GLY A 84 -8.68 8.51 5.13
C GLY A 84 -10.13 8.62 5.60
N ALA A 85 -10.90 7.56 5.33
CA ALA A 85 -12.23 7.39 5.89
C ALA A 85 -12.21 7.55 7.42
N GLY A 86 -13.23 8.24 7.96
CA GLY A 86 -13.35 8.52 9.40
C GLY A 86 -12.23 9.39 9.98
N GLY A 87 -11.42 10.08 9.16
CA GLY A 87 -10.30 10.89 9.64
C GLY A 87 -9.07 10.09 10.04
N SER A 88 -8.99 8.80 9.65
CA SER A 88 -7.84 7.95 9.95
C SER A 88 -6.53 8.55 9.42
N THR A 89 -5.49 8.54 10.24
CA THR A 89 -4.13 8.93 9.82
C THR A 89 -3.37 7.72 9.26
N PRO A 90 -2.24 7.91 8.54
CA PRO A 90 -1.42 6.79 8.08
C PRO A 90 -1.00 5.84 9.20
N ARG A 91 -0.65 6.38 10.38
CA ARG A 91 -0.29 5.60 11.56
C ARG A 91 -1.46 4.75 12.06
N ILE A 92 -2.67 5.31 12.12
CA ILE A 92 -3.86 4.58 12.56
C ILE A 92 -4.18 3.44 11.58
N ARG A 93 -4.18 3.71 10.26
CA ARG A 93 -4.43 2.68 9.24
C ARG A 93 -3.35 1.60 9.22
N ALA A 94 -2.08 1.96 9.41
CA ALA A 94 -1.01 0.98 9.52
C ALA A 94 -1.18 0.09 10.76
N ALA A 95 -1.46 0.69 11.92
CA ALA A 95 -1.68 -0.05 13.16
C ALA A 95 -2.86 -1.04 13.05
N SER A 96 -3.97 -0.65 12.40
CA SER A 96 -5.13 -1.53 12.21
C SER A 96 -4.86 -2.75 11.31
N THR A 97 -3.72 -2.79 10.62
CA THR A 97 -3.28 -3.92 9.79
C THR A 97 -2.14 -4.71 10.40
N GLY A 98 -1.76 -4.39 11.65
CA GLY A 98 -0.71 -5.08 12.41
C GLY A 98 0.68 -4.45 12.34
N VAL A 99 0.84 -3.25 11.76
CA VAL A 99 2.13 -2.54 11.77
C VAL A 99 2.45 -2.02 13.17
N ARG A 100 3.61 -2.41 13.71
CA ARG A 100 4.14 -1.96 15.00
C ARG A 100 5.51 -1.34 14.80
N ALA A 101 5.59 -0.02 14.77
CA ALA A 101 6.83 0.72 14.51
C ALA A 101 6.81 2.09 15.20
N ALA A 102 7.99 2.66 15.48
CA ALA A 102 8.11 3.97 16.11
C ALA A 102 7.75 5.11 15.16
N SER A 103 8.20 5.00 13.92
CA SER A 103 7.92 5.94 12.84
C SER A 103 7.10 5.24 11.78
N VAL A 104 5.98 5.88 11.39
CA VAL A 104 5.12 5.47 10.28
C VAL A 104 4.77 6.72 9.50
N THR A 105 4.89 6.67 8.18
CA THR A 105 4.54 7.75 7.26
C THR A 105 3.91 7.18 5.99
N GLU A 106 3.51 8.08 5.09
CA GLU A 106 2.92 7.74 3.81
C GLU A 106 3.32 8.77 2.74
N ILE A 107 3.50 8.29 1.51
CA ILE A 107 3.54 9.12 0.31
C ILE A 107 2.36 8.74 -0.58
N ILE A 108 1.70 9.75 -1.16
CA ILE A 108 0.48 9.55 -1.95
C ILE A 108 0.58 10.28 -3.29
N TYR A 109 -0.11 9.75 -4.29
CA TYR A 109 -0.29 10.38 -5.59
C TYR A 109 -1.61 9.91 -6.20
N LEU A 110 -2.33 10.81 -6.87
CA LEU A 110 -3.52 10.48 -7.66
C LEU A 110 -3.27 10.97 -9.08
N GLY A 111 -3.23 10.03 -10.03
CA GLY A 111 -2.95 10.31 -11.43
C GLY A 111 -4.06 9.84 -12.35
N ALA A 112 -4.01 10.28 -13.61
CA ALA A 112 -4.85 9.73 -14.66
C ALA A 112 -4.28 8.37 -15.14
N GLY A 113 -5.13 7.36 -15.28
CA GLY A 113 -4.75 6.05 -15.79
C GLY A 113 -3.76 5.28 -14.91
N LEU A 114 -3.35 4.08 -15.35
CA LEU A 114 -2.37 3.26 -14.66
C LEU A 114 -0.96 3.54 -15.22
N ASN A 115 -0.12 4.23 -14.45
CA ASN A 115 1.24 4.60 -14.81
C ASN A 115 2.13 4.68 -13.55
N LEU A 116 2.83 3.58 -13.26
CA LEU A 116 3.69 3.46 -12.08
C LEU A 116 4.91 4.39 -12.16
N ALA A 117 5.49 4.56 -13.35
CA ALA A 117 6.65 5.42 -13.56
C ALA A 117 6.30 6.89 -13.29
N ALA A 118 5.11 7.34 -13.68
CA ALA A 118 4.62 8.69 -13.37
C ALA A 118 4.52 8.93 -11.85
N ALA A 119 4.04 7.95 -11.08
CA ALA A 119 3.97 8.06 -9.62
C ALA A 119 5.37 8.20 -8.99
N VAL A 120 6.32 7.34 -9.38
CA VAL A 120 7.71 7.42 -8.91
C VAL A 120 8.33 8.76 -9.28
N ASN A 121 8.18 9.19 -10.53
CA ASN A 121 8.73 10.45 -11.02
C ASN A 121 8.16 11.65 -10.26
N TRP A 122 6.85 11.66 -10.00
CA TRP A 122 6.18 12.72 -9.26
C TRP A 122 6.71 12.83 -7.83
N TRP A 123 6.88 11.72 -7.12
CA TRP A 123 7.46 11.72 -5.78
C TRP A 123 8.92 12.19 -5.75
N LEU A 124 9.72 11.83 -6.75
CA LEU A 124 11.11 12.29 -6.84
C LEU A 124 11.23 13.79 -7.13
N HIS A 125 10.27 14.37 -7.84
CA HIS A 125 10.22 15.81 -8.13
C HIS A 125 9.51 16.64 -7.05
N SER A 126 9.01 16.02 -5.99
CA SER A 126 8.47 16.73 -4.83
C SER A 126 9.48 16.74 -3.69
N PRO A 127 9.92 17.93 -3.19
CA PRO A 127 10.92 18.01 -2.12
C PRO A 127 10.60 17.13 -0.91
N ILE A 128 9.35 17.18 -0.44
CA ILE A 128 8.92 16.44 0.75
C ILE A 128 8.83 14.94 0.51
N HIS A 129 8.25 14.50 -0.61
CA HIS A 129 8.13 13.08 -0.91
C HIS A 129 9.50 12.45 -1.22
N CYS A 130 10.37 13.17 -1.93
CA CYS A 130 11.74 12.74 -2.20
C CYS A 130 12.56 12.57 -0.92
N SER A 131 12.43 13.50 0.04
CA SER A 131 13.11 13.37 1.33
C SER A 131 12.58 12.20 2.17
N VAL A 132 11.26 11.97 2.19
CA VAL A 132 10.67 10.79 2.85
C VAL A 132 11.13 9.48 2.19
N LEU A 133 11.12 9.43 0.86
CA LEU A 133 11.52 8.25 0.09
C LEU A 133 12.97 7.84 0.39
N THR A 134 13.85 8.81 0.61
CA THR A 134 15.30 8.59 0.77
C THR A 134 15.74 8.50 2.21
N ASP A 135 14.84 8.73 3.15
CA ASP A 135 15.14 8.67 4.57
C ASP A 135 15.49 7.23 4.99
N ALA A 136 16.69 7.06 5.53
CA ALA A 136 17.23 5.77 5.96
C ALA A 136 16.52 5.22 7.20
N ARG A 137 15.77 6.04 7.94
CA ARG A 137 14.95 5.60 9.07
C ARG A 137 13.87 4.62 8.65
N TYR A 138 13.37 4.72 7.41
CA TYR A 138 12.37 3.80 6.88
C TYR A 138 13.04 2.58 6.26
N THR A 139 12.63 1.40 6.73
CA THR A 139 13.20 0.11 6.32
C THR A 139 12.15 -0.89 5.86
N ARG A 140 10.86 -0.61 6.12
CA ARG A 140 9.73 -1.43 5.67
C ARG A 140 8.73 -0.57 4.92
N ALA A 141 8.09 -1.15 3.92
CA ALA A 141 7.03 -0.48 3.20
C ALA A 141 6.05 -1.45 2.55
N GLY A 142 4.91 -0.91 2.12
CA GLY A 142 3.94 -1.60 1.28
C GLY A 142 3.21 -0.60 0.41
N ALA A 143 2.87 -1.03 -0.79
CA ALA A 143 2.23 -0.21 -1.81
C ALA A 143 0.77 -0.61 -2.01
N GLY A 144 -0.06 0.37 -2.34
CA GLY A 144 -1.43 0.21 -2.79
C GLY A 144 -1.62 0.96 -4.10
N VAL A 145 -2.14 0.26 -5.11
CA VAL A 145 -2.46 0.83 -6.43
C VAL A 145 -3.91 0.51 -6.74
N VAL A 146 -4.77 1.53 -6.71
CA VAL A 146 -6.22 1.34 -6.89
C VAL A 146 -6.73 2.29 -7.96
N GLN A 147 -7.29 1.71 -9.02
CA GLN A 147 -8.03 2.45 -10.04
C GLN A 147 -9.46 2.69 -9.53
N GLY A 148 -9.88 3.95 -9.48
CA GLY A 148 -11.22 4.34 -9.11
C GLY A 148 -11.83 5.30 -10.13
N ARG A 149 -13.08 5.71 -9.88
CA ARG A 149 -13.84 6.60 -10.78
C ARG A 149 -13.19 7.98 -10.96
N ARG A 150 -12.28 8.36 -10.05
CA ARG A 150 -11.61 9.67 -10.04
C ARG A 150 -10.13 9.60 -10.44
N GLY A 151 -9.67 8.46 -10.97
CA GLY A 151 -8.28 8.22 -11.36
C GLY A 151 -7.66 7.05 -10.61
N THR A 152 -6.34 6.90 -10.75
CA THR A 152 -5.58 5.83 -10.09
C THR A 152 -4.82 6.42 -8.92
N ALA A 153 -5.12 5.91 -7.72
CA ALA A 153 -4.41 6.28 -6.51
C ALA A 153 -3.22 5.33 -6.30
N TYR A 154 -2.06 5.94 -6.03
CA TYR A 154 -0.82 5.27 -5.66
C TYR A 154 -0.48 5.72 -4.24
N VAL A 155 -0.38 4.77 -3.33
CA VAL A 155 -0.07 5.02 -1.94
C VAL A 155 1.06 4.10 -1.52
N VAL A 156 2.05 4.63 -0.80
CA VAL A 156 3.07 3.80 -0.14
C VAL A 156 3.12 4.20 1.33
N VAL A 157 2.89 3.22 2.19
CA VAL A 157 3.07 3.37 3.65
C VAL A 157 4.45 2.86 4.01
N LEU A 158 5.22 3.66 4.75
CA LEU A 158 6.58 3.34 5.17
C LEU A 158 6.67 3.33 6.69
N SER A 159 7.51 2.46 7.24
CA SER A 159 7.83 2.47 8.66
C SER A 159 9.30 2.26 8.94
N SER A 160 9.71 2.66 10.15
CA SER A 160 10.96 2.17 10.74
C SER A 160 10.90 0.66 10.92
N GLY A 161 12.02 0.07 11.36
CA GLY A 161 12.03 -1.30 11.85
C GLY A 161 10.96 -1.53 12.94
N PRO A 162 10.58 -2.80 13.18
CA PRO A 162 9.68 -3.14 14.27
C PRO A 162 10.19 -2.59 15.61
N ARG A 163 9.27 -2.29 16.51
CA ARG A 163 9.59 -2.15 17.93
C ARG A 163 9.68 -3.52 18.58
#